data_AF-V5A138-F1
#
_entry.id   AF-V5A138-F1
#
_cell.length_a   1.000
_cell.length_b   1.000
_cell.length_c   1.000
_cell.angle_alpha   90.00
_cell.angle_beta   90.00
_cell.angle_gamma   90.00
#
_symmetry.space_group_name_H-M   'P 1'
#
loop_
_entity.id
_entity.type
_entity.pdbx_description
1 polymer ?
#
loop_
_entity_poly.entity_id
_entity_poly.type
_entity_poly.pdbx_seq_one_letter_code
_entity_poly.pdbx_strand_id
1 'polypeptide(L)'
;MKPTDSASFNDTEAAVLEAALRSPEATNAAIAEEVGVHVGLVRDIRQQYEDDATLVDDSDQSAAPSDSAAEGDSTDGSDHDPDSDDLSATQQAILDAAATNPDDTYAEIADAVGARLPLVRDTLVEYGEEATTTAATADTSTNDEEPAAEAASGLQEEIIELARENPELTNAEIAERTGARVALVRDTREEHDISVAA
;
A
#
# COMPACT_ATOMS: atom_id res chain seq x y z
N MET A 1 8.33 43.21 -4.18
CA MET A 1 8.49 41.74 -4.15
C MET A 1 9.56 41.45 -3.12
N LYS A 2 9.25 40.70 -2.07
CA LYS A 2 10.27 40.22 -1.13
C LYS A 2 10.90 38.98 -1.76
N PRO A 3 12.24 38.82 -1.73
CA PRO A 3 12.83 37.53 -2.02
C PRO A 3 12.28 36.54 -1.00
N THR A 4 11.72 35.44 -1.48
CA THR A 4 11.39 34.28 -0.64
C THR A 4 12.70 33.71 -0.14
N ASP A 5 13.01 34.06 1.10
CA ASP A 5 14.17 33.60 1.85
C ASP A 5 14.19 32.06 1.86
N SER A 6 15.36 31.47 1.62
CA SER A 6 15.59 30.02 1.63
C SER A 6 15.21 29.36 2.96
N ALA A 7 14.87 30.15 3.99
CA ALA A 7 14.35 29.71 5.28
C ALA A 7 12.85 29.38 5.32
N SER A 8 12.06 29.66 4.27
CA SER A 8 10.64 29.25 4.21
C SER A 8 10.41 27.95 3.44
N PHE A 9 11.48 27.43 2.83
CA PHE A 9 11.51 26.14 2.15
C PHE A 9 12.19 25.12 3.05
N ASN A 10 11.68 23.90 3.08
CA ASN A 10 12.44 22.80 3.68
C ASN A 10 13.74 22.58 2.86
N ASP A 11 14.80 22.06 3.48
CA ASP A 11 16.11 21.86 2.81
C ASP A 11 15.98 21.09 1.48
N THR A 12 15.03 20.15 1.45
CA THR A 12 14.64 19.38 0.28
C THR A 12 14.02 20.21 -0.84
N GLU A 13 13.13 21.15 -0.51
CA GLU A 13 12.47 22.00 -1.51
C GLU A 13 13.45 23.00 -2.13
N ALA A 14 14.36 23.54 -1.30
CA ALA A 14 15.43 24.40 -1.77
C ALA A 14 16.37 23.65 -2.73
N ALA A 15 16.79 22.43 -2.38
CA ALA A 15 17.64 21.60 -3.24
C ALA A 15 16.99 21.27 -4.60
N VAL A 16 15.68 20.99 -4.61
CA VAL A 16 14.93 20.74 -5.85
C VAL A 16 14.89 21.99 -6.74
N LEU A 17 14.59 23.16 -6.16
CA LEU A 17 14.52 24.42 -6.92
C LEU A 17 15.91 24.83 -7.43
N GLU A 18 16.95 24.64 -6.63
CA GLU A 18 18.32 24.91 -7.05
C GLU A 18 18.74 24.03 -8.25
N ALA A 19 18.50 22.72 -8.16
CA ALA A 19 18.80 21.78 -9.25
C ALA A 19 18.00 22.11 -10.52
N ALA A 20 16.71 22.45 -10.37
CA ALA A 20 15.86 22.87 -11.50
C ALA A 20 16.34 24.17 -12.16
N LEU A 21 16.78 25.15 -11.37
CA LEU A 21 17.27 26.43 -11.88
C LEU A 21 18.68 26.34 -12.47
N ARG A 22 19.52 25.45 -11.94
CA ARG A 22 20.86 25.16 -12.47
C ARG A 22 20.79 24.39 -13.79
N SER A 23 19.77 23.54 -13.94
CA SER A 23 19.55 22.68 -15.12
C SER A 23 18.09 22.73 -15.58
N PRO A 24 17.64 23.82 -16.25
CA PRO A 24 16.23 24.00 -16.60
C PRO A 24 15.69 22.97 -17.59
N GLU A 25 16.58 22.38 -18.39
CA GLU A 25 16.27 21.30 -19.34
C GLU A 25 16.27 19.90 -18.70
N ALA A 26 16.70 19.77 -17.44
CA ALA A 26 16.65 18.51 -16.74
C ALA A 26 15.20 18.07 -16.50
N THR A 27 14.95 16.78 -16.72
CA THR A 27 13.64 16.19 -16.45
C THR A 27 13.41 16.10 -14.95
N ASN A 28 12.14 16.11 -14.53
CA ASN A 28 11.78 15.93 -13.12
C ASN A 28 12.36 14.64 -12.52
N ALA A 29 12.56 13.60 -13.35
CA ALA A 29 13.17 12.34 -12.93
C ALA A 29 14.67 12.49 -12.65
N ALA A 30 15.39 13.25 -13.48
CA ALA A 30 16.81 13.49 -13.27
C ALA A 30 17.08 14.34 -12.02
N ILE A 31 16.26 15.38 -11.79
CA ILE A 31 16.34 16.21 -10.59
C ILE A 31 15.98 15.41 -9.33
N ALA A 32 14.99 14.51 -9.45
CA ALA A 32 14.60 13.61 -8.37
C ALA A 32 15.74 12.67 -7.94
N GLU A 33 16.45 12.09 -8.92
CA GLU A 33 17.64 11.27 -8.67
C GLU A 33 18.78 12.08 -8.04
N GLU A 34 19.03 13.29 -8.53
CA GLU A 34 20.09 14.18 -8.02
C GLU A 34 19.87 14.60 -6.56
N VAL A 35 18.62 14.90 -6.19
CA VAL A 35 18.26 15.38 -4.85
C VAL A 35 17.86 14.23 -3.91
N GLY A 36 17.63 13.02 -4.43
CA GLY A 36 17.20 11.86 -3.64
C GLY A 36 15.73 11.93 -3.22
N VAL A 37 14.87 12.46 -4.09
CA VAL A 37 13.43 12.63 -3.83
C VAL A 37 12.59 11.97 -4.91
N HIS A 38 11.27 11.93 -4.73
CA HIS A 38 10.36 11.36 -5.71
C HIS A 38 10.01 12.37 -6.81
N VAL A 39 9.83 11.88 -8.04
CA VAL A 39 9.48 12.71 -9.22
C VAL A 39 8.20 13.52 -9.01
N GLY A 40 7.23 12.99 -8.26
CA GLY A 40 6.00 13.69 -7.91
C GLY A 40 6.25 14.95 -7.08
N LEU A 41 7.14 14.86 -6.09
CA LEU A 41 7.52 16.00 -5.25
C LEU A 41 8.24 17.07 -6.06
N VAL A 42 9.17 16.69 -6.94
CA VAL A 42 9.86 17.63 -7.86
C VAL A 42 8.85 18.34 -8.76
N ARG A 43 7.88 17.59 -9.28
CA ARG A 43 6.83 18.12 -10.16
C ARG A 43 5.94 19.13 -9.42
N ASP A 44 5.60 18.88 -8.16
CA ASP A 44 4.75 19.78 -7.37
C ASP A 44 5.51 21.05 -6.97
N ILE A 45 6.77 20.91 -6.53
CA ILE A 45 7.64 22.04 -6.21
C ILE A 45 7.87 22.92 -7.44
N ARG A 46 8.15 22.32 -8.60
CA ARG A 46 8.33 23.08 -9.85
C ARG A 46 7.07 23.84 -10.25
N GLN A 47 5.90 23.18 -10.25
CA GLN A 47 4.63 23.85 -10.55
C GLN A 47 4.28 24.98 -9.58
N GLN A 48 4.67 24.87 -8.32
CA GLN A 48 4.27 25.82 -7.28
C GLN A 48 5.25 26.97 -7.13
N TYR A 49 6.54 26.74 -7.34
CA TYR A 49 7.59 27.70 -6.98
C TYR A 49 8.61 27.98 -8.08
N GLU A 50 8.73 27.19 -9.15
CA GLU A 50 9.78 27.40 -10.18
C GLU A 50 9.63 28.75 -10.90
N ASP A 51 8.41 29.18 -11.19
CA ASP A 51 8.14 30.45 -11.88
C ASP A 51 8.50 31.68 -11.03
N ASP A 52 8.45 31.53 -9.70
CA ASP A 52 8.75 32.59 -8.72
C ASP A 52 10.15 32.46 -8.12
N ALA A 53 10.78 31.29 -8.21
CA ALA A 53 12.09 31.00 -7.66
C ALA A 53 13.19 31.58 -8.56
N THR A 54 14.07 32.37 -7.95
CA THR A 54 15.24 32.91 -8.63
C THR A 54 16.49 32.39 -7.96
N LEU A 55 17.43 31.89 -8.77
CA LEU A 55 18.75 31.51 -8.29
C LEU A 55 19.44 32.79 -7.81
N VAL A 56 19.64 32.94 -6.50
CA VAL A 56 20.55 33.95 -5.97
C VAL A 56 21.94 33.49 -6.37
N ASP A 57 22.47 34.11 -7.42
CA ASP A 57 23.79 33.81 -7.92
C ASP A 57 24.81 34.09 -6.81
N ASP A 58 25.51 33.05 -6.35
CA ASP A 58 26.58 33.11 -5.34
C ASP A 58 27.76 34.02 -5.79
N SER A 59 27.70 34.59 -7.00
CA SER A 59 28.65 35.58 -7.48
C SER A 59 28.61 36.93 -6.74
N ASP A 60 27.64 37.17 -5.84
CA ASP A 60 27.63 38.32 -4.92
C ASP A 60 28.01 37.96 -3.47
N GLN A 61 28.71 36.84 -3.25
CA GLN A 61 29.47 36.59 -2.02
C GLN A 61 30.99 36.68 -2.26
N SER A 62 31.41 37.76 -2.91
CA SER A 62 32.80 38.22 -2.83
C SER A 62 33.00 39.07 -1.57
N ALA A 63 33.08 38.45 -0.39
CA ALA A 63 33.80 39.03 0.75
C ALA A 63 34.05 38.02 1.89
N ALA A 64 35.24 37.43 1.80
CA ALA A 64 36.16 37.15 2.92
C ALA A 64 36.03 35.82 3.70
N PRO A 65 37.17 35.33 4.21
CA PRO A 65 37.49 33.91 4.32
C PRO A 65 37.64 33.44 5.77
N SER A 66 38.26 32.26 5.93
CA SER A 66 38.81 31.67 7.16
C SER A 66 37.82 30.82 7.94
N ASP A 67 38.17 29.63 8.44
CA ASP A 67 39.45 28.92 8.52
C ASP A 67 39.15 27.59 9.23
N SER A 68 39.82 26.51 8.82
CA SER A 68 40.18 25.31 9.62
C SER A 68 39.05 24.54 10.35
N ALA A 69 39.02 23.21 10.44
CA ALA A 69 39.91 22.10 10.17
C ALA A 69 39.00 20.83 10.17
N ALA A 70 39.34 19.79 9.39
CA ALA A 70 39.76 18.46 9.88
C ALA A 70 38.82 17.85 10.95
N GLU A 71 38.28 16.64 10.86
CA GLU A 71 38.76 15.35 10.33
C GLU A 71 37.45 14.57 9.96
N GLY A 72 37.37 13.66 9.00
CA GLY A 72 38.14 12.43 8.96
C GLY A 72 37.73 11.49 10.10
N ASP A 73 36.61 10.77 9.99
CA ASP A 73 36.59 9.35 10.35
C ASP A 73 35.37 8.63 9.77
N SER A 74 35.62 7.39 9.39
CA SER A 74 34.74 6.51 8.66
C SER A 74 33.73 5.83 9.59
N THR A 75 32.61 5.41 8.99
CA THR A 75 31.89 4.16 9.29
C THR A 75 31.57 3.84 10.74
N ASP A 76 30.29 3.86 11.10
CA ASP A 76 29.59 2.75 11.79
C ASP A 76 28.13 3.19 12.04
N GLY A 77 27.18 2.64 11.30
CA GLY A 77 26.12 1.87 11.96
C GLY A 77 24.73 2.38 11.56
N SER A 78 24.39 2.23 10.29
CA SER A 78 23.01 1.89 9.98
C SER A 78 23.12 0.54 9.32
N ASP A 79 22.80 -0.47 10.11
CA ASP A 79 22.63 -1.86 9.75
C ASP A 79 21.79 -1.94 8.47
N HIS A 80 22.48 -1.84 7.33
CA HIS A 80 21.94 -2.17 6.04
C HIS A 80 21.97 -3.68 6.00
N ASP A 81 20.84 -4.29 6.36
CA ASP A 81 20.62 -5.71 6.16
C ASP A 81 20.94 -6.02 4.69
N PRO A 82 22.00 -6.82 4.41
CA PRO A 82 22.49 -7.06 3.06
C PRO A 82 21.59 -8.01 2.26
N ASP A 83 20.41 -8.39 2.78
CA ASP A 83 19.34 -9.04 2.03
C ASP A 83 18.46 -8.03 1.25
N SER A 84 18.79 -6.73 1.28
CA SER A 84 18.14 -5.67 0.47
C SER A 84 18.54 -5.69 -1.02
N ASP A 85 18.88 -6.84 -1.57
CA ASP A 85 19.15 -6.98 -3.01
C ASP A 85 17.82 -6.82 -3.80
N ASP A 86 17.65 -5.65 -4.42
CA ASP A 86 16.67 -5.31 -5.48
C ASP A 86 15.19 -5.13 -5.07
N LEU A 87 14.91 -4.61 -3.86
CA LEU A 87 13.56 -4.13 -3.54
C LEU A 87 13.31 -2.76 -4.15
N SER A 88 12.28 -2.65 -5.01
CA SER A 88 11.84 -1.35 -5.50
C SER A 88 11.30 -0.50 -4.35
N ALA A 89 11.40 0.83 -4.48
CA ALA A 89 10.96 1.78 -3.44
C ALA A 89 9.51 1.52 -2.96
N THR A 90 8.63 1.06 -3.86
CA THR A 90 7.26 0.68 -3.51
C THR A 90 7.21 -0.58 -2.64
N GLN A 91 8.03 -1.59 -2.92
CA GLN A 91 8.08 -2.83 -2.13
C GLN A 91 8.65 -2.55 -0.73
N GLN A 92 9.66 -1.67 -0.65
CA GLN A 92 10.19 -1.21 0.64
C GLN A 92 9.14 -0.45 1.46
N ALA A 93 8.39 0.46 0.83
CA ALA A 93 7.31 1.20 1.49
C ALA A 93 6.20 0.28 2.00
N ILE A 94 5.93 -0.82 1.30
CA ILE A 94 4.96 -1.84 1.74
C ILE A 94 5.42 -2.54 3.01
N LEU A 95 6.70 -2.93 3.07
CA LEU A 95 7.27 -3.58 4.25
C LEU A 95 7.30 -2.63 5.46
N ASP A 96 7.66 -1.37 5.23
CA ASP A 96 7.68 -0.34 6.27
C ASP A 96 6.28 -0.03 6.82
N ALA A 97 5.27 0.05 5.93
CA ALA A 97 3.87 0.23 6.31
C ALA A 97 3.35 -0.96 7.13
N ALA A 98 3.63 -2.19 6.68
CA ALA A 98 3.25 -3.40 7.41
C ALA A 98 3.95 -3.53 8.76
N ALA A 99 5.21 -3.13 8.87
CA ALA A 99 5.95 -3.11 10.14
C ALA A 99 5.44 -2.02 11.09
N THR A 100 5.03 -0.88 10.55
CA THR A 100 4.48 0.25 11.32
C THR A 100 3.10 -0.07 11.89
N ASN A 101 2.25 -0.73 11.09
CA ASN A 101 0.89 -1.11 11.48
C ASN A 101 0.64 -2.58 11.09
N PRO A 102 1.02 -3.55 11.95
CA PRO A 102 0.87 -4.97 11.65
C PRO A 102 -0.59 -5.45 11.59
N ASP A 103 -1.53 -4.65 12.10
CA ASP A 103 -2.97 -4.92 12.04
C ASP A 103 -3.64 -4.38 10.75
N ASP A 104 -2.92 -3.58 9.95
CA ASP A 104 -3.48 -3.03 8.71
C ASP A 104 -3.69 -4.16 7.68
N THR A 105 -4.86 -4.15 7.05
CA THR A 105 -5.16 -5.06 5.95
C THR A 105 -4.32 -4.73 4.71
N TYR A 106 -4.17 -5.68 3.80
CA TYR A 106 -3.49 -5.44 2.52
C TYR A 106 -4.09 -4.27 1.73
N ALA A 107 -5.39 -4.00 1.87
CA ALA A 107 -6.06 -2.87 1.23
C ALA A 107 -5.63 -1.54 1.86
N GLU A 108 -5.59 -1.48 3.18
CA GLU A 108 -5.15 -0.29 3.91
C GLU A 108 -3.68 0.02 3.63
N ILE A 109 -2.82 -1.00 3.57
CA ILE A 109 -1.41 -0.86 3.18
C ILE A 109 -1.30 -0.39 1.72
N ALA A 110 -2.10 -0.97 0.81
CA ALA A 110 -2.11 -0.58 -0.60
C ALA A 110 -2.52 0.89 -0.80
N ASP A 111 -3.55 1.34 -0.09
CA ASP A 111 -4.02 2.73 -0.12
C ASP A 111 -2.98 3.68 0.49
N ALA A 112 -2.31 3.28 1.58
CA ALA A 112 -1.29 4.09 2.24
C ALA A 112 -0.06 4.34 1.35
N VAL A 113 0.39 3.32 0.63
CA VAL A 113 1.60 3.40 -0.21
C VAL A 113 1.31 3.65 -1.70
N GLY A 114 0.04 3.68 -2.09
CA GLY A 114 -0.40 3.84 -3.48
C GLY A 114 -0.05 2.65 -4.37
N ALA A 115 0.08 1.45 -3.80
CA ALA A 115 0.38 0.23 -4.53
C ALA A 115 -0.90 -0.53 -4.93
N ARG A 116 -0.74 -1.55 -5.78
CA ARG A 116 -1.83 -2.47 -6.10
C ARG A 116 -1.85 -3.61 -5.09
N LEU A 117 -3.05 -4.03 -4.67
CA LEU A 117 -3.27 -5.18 -3.80
C LEU A 117 -2.43 -6.43 -4.13
N PRO A 118 -2.32 -6.88 -5.39
CA PRO A 118 -1.48 -8.04 -5.71
C PRO A 118 0.00 -7.81 -5.41
N LEU A 119 0.52 -6.60 -5.65
CA LEU A 119 1.91 -6.27 -5.35
C LEU A 119 2.16 -6.30 -3.84
N VAL A 120 1.27 -5.71 -3.04
CA VAL A 120 1.33 -5.73 -1.56
C VAL A 120 1.33 -7.16 -1.02
N ARG A 121 0.43 -7.99 -1.55
CA ARG A 121 0.34 -9.39 -1.18
C ARG A 121 1.63 -10.13 -1.51
N ASP A 122 2.12 -10.01 -2.74
CA ASP A 122 3.29 -10.76 -3.20
C ASP A 122 4.56 -10.29 -2.46
N THR A 123 4.71 -9.00 -2.14
CA THR A 123 5.85 -8.50 -1.35
C THR A 123 5.84 -8.95 0.10
N LEU A 124 4.68 -8.95 0.75
CA LEU A 124 4.58 -9.38 2.15
C LEU A 124 4.69 -10.92 2.28
N VAL A 125 4.33 -11.66 1.23
CA VAL A 125 4.56 -13.12 1.17
C VAL A 125 6.03 -13.46 0.94
N GLU A 126 6.71 -12.70 0.08
CA GLU A 126 8.11 -12.95 -0.30
C GLU A 126 9.10 -12.42 0.74
N TYR A 127 8.82 -11.24 1.32
CA TYR A 127 9.76 -10.48 2.16
C TYR A 127 9.20 -10.05 3.51
N GLY A 128 7.91 -10.23 3.78
CA GLY A 128 7.36 -9.94 5.10
C GLY A 128 8.00 -10.88 6.11
N GLU A 129 8.77 -10.34 7.06
CA GLU A 129 9.17 -11.08 8.24
C GLU A 129 7.93 -11.71 8.85
N GLU A 130 8.05 -12.96 9.32
CA GLU A 130 6.99 -13.91 9.70
C GLU A 130 6.00 -13.37 10.78
N ALA A 131 5.30 -12.28 10.47
CA ALA A 131 4.23 -11.69 11.21
C ALA A 131 2.99 -12.50 10.86
N THR A 132 2.89 -13.64 11.53
CA THR A 132 1.68 -14.43 11.77
C THR A 132 0.50 -13.97 10.95
N THR A 133 0.41 -14.57 9.77
CA THR A 133 -0.75 -14.69 8.88
C THR A 133 -2.09 -14.39 9.58
N THR A 134 -2.45 -13.11 9.66
CA THR A 134 -3.83 -12.66 9.80
C THR A 134 -4.13 -11.71 8.65
N ALA A 135 -3.71 -12.13 7.46
CA ALA A 135 -4.17 -11.54 6.23
C ALA A 135 -5.51 -12.16 5.86
N ALA A 136 -6.56 -11.59 6.46
CA ALA A 136 -7.90 -11.71 5.97
C ALA A 136 -7.91 -11.29 4.49
N THR A 137 -8.12 -12.28 3.63
CA THR A 137 -8.41 -12.12 2.22
C THR A 137 -9.75 -11.42 2.06
N ALA A 138 -9.77 -10.10 2.07
CA ALA A 138 -10.93 -9.33 1.64
C ALA A 138 -10.96 -9.20 0.10
N ASP A 139 -11.04 -10.33 -0.60
CA ASP A 139 -11.99 -10.52 -1.71
C ASP A 139 -12.09 -12.01 -2.08
N THR A 140 -12.52 -12.81 -1.10
CA THR A 140 -13.48 -13.89 -1.28
C THR A 140 -14.12 -14.04 0.09
N SER A 141 -15.44 -14.03 0.16
CA SER A 141 -16.21 -14.18 1.40
C SER A 141 -15.70 -15.36 2.27
N THR A 142 -14.90 -15.04 3.28
CA THR A 142 -14.53 -15.88 4.43
C THR A 142 -14.39 -14.88 5.59
N ASN A 143 -15.49 -14.49 6.24
CA ASN A 143 -15.90 -15.09 7.51
C ASN A 143 -14.77 -15.87 8.18
N ASP A 144 -13.82 -15.12 8.74
CA ASP A 144 -13.00 -15.63 9.83
C ASP A 144 -13.83 -15.50 11.12
N GLU A 145 -14.78 -16.42 11.22
CA GLU A 145 -15.39 -16.84 12.47
C GLU A 145 -15.43 -18.36 12.36
N GLU A 146 -14.44 -19.01 12.97
CA GLU A 146 -14.70 -20.35 13.48
C GLU A 146 -15.76 -20.16 14.57
N PRO A 147 -17.03 -20.35 14.16
CA PRO A 147 -17.57 -21.69 14.04
C PRO A 147 -18.19 -21.96 12.65
N ALA A 148 -17.41 -21.92 11.56
CA ALA A 148 -17.93 -22.23 10.23
C ALA A 148 -18.53 -23.66 10.12
N ALA A 149 -18.05 -24.64 10.90
CA ALA A 149 -18.62 -25.99 10.91
C ALA A 149 -20.01 -26.04 11.59
N GLU A 150 -20.19 -25.35 12.72
CA GLU A 150 -21.48 -25.32 13.44
C GLU A 150 -22.49 -24.41 12.72
N ALA A 151 -22.04 -23.26 12.19
CA ALA A 151 -22.86 -22.37 11.39
C ALA A 151 -23.26 -23.02 10.05
N ALA A 152 -22.36 -23.79 9.42
CA ALA A 152 -22.71 -24.58 8.24
C ALA A 152 -23.75 -25.67 8.57
N SER A 153 -23.68 -26.32 9.74
CA SER A 153 -24.71 -27.27 10.14
C SER A 153 -26.06 -26.60 10.42
N GLY A 154 -26.08 -25.43 11.06
CA GLY A 154 -27.32 -24.68 11.28
C GLY A 154 -27.97 -24.21 9.96
N LEU A 155 -27.15 -23.71 9.03
CA LEU A 155 -27.60 -23.31 7.70
C LEU A 155 -28.10 -24.51 6.87
N GLN A 156 -27.44 -25.67 6.96
CA GLN A 156 -27.90 -26.89 6.31
C GLN A 156 -29.23 -27.37 6.89
N GLU A 157 -29.41 -27.30 8.21
CA GLU A 157 -30.65 -27.68 8.88
C GLU A 157 -31.82 -26.77 8.46
N GLU A 158 -31.57 -25.46 8.34
CA GLU A 158 -32.53 -24.49 7.80
C GLU A 158 -32.89 -24.76 6.33
N ILE A 159 -31.90 -25.11 5.49
CA ILE A 159 -32.12 -25.53 4.10
C ILE A 159 -33.01 -26.78 4.05
N ILE A 160 -32.74 -27.77 4.90
CA ILE A 160 -33.47 -29.03 4.97
C ILE A 160 -34.92 -28.80 5.40
N GLU A 161 -35.15 -27.97 6.42
CA GLU A 161 -36.49 -27.61 6.89
C GLU A 161 -37.27 -26.91 5.78
N LEU A 162 -36.71 -25.87 5.18
CA LEU A 162 -37.38 -25.09 4.14
C LEU A 162 -37.70 -25.93 2.89
N ALA A 163 -36.79 -26.82 2.50
CA ALA A 163 -36.97 -27.73 1.37
C ALA A 163 -38.05 -28.80 1.62
N ARG A 164 -38.25 -29.22 2.88
CA ARG A 164 -39.33 -30.16 3.26
C ARG A 164 -40.68 -29.49 3.39
N GLU A 165 -40.70 -28.28 3.95
CA GLU A 165 -41.93 -27.50 4.08
C GLU A 165 -42.46 -27.02 2.73
N ASN A 166 -41.56 -26.74 1.79
CA ASN A 166 -41.89 -26.17 0.49
C ASN A 166 -41.17 -26.93 -0.65
N PRO A 167 -41.62 -28.15 -1.01
CA PRO A 167 -40.96 -28.99 -2.01
C PRO A 167 -41.01 -28.41 -3.43
N GLU A 168 -41.85 -27.41 -3.67
CA GLU A 168 -41.96 -26.66 -4.93
C GLU A 168 -40.86 -25.60 -5.12
N LEU A 169 -40.14 -25.23 -4.05
CA LEU A 169 -39.07 -24.25 -4.15
C LEU A 169 -37.86 -24.81 -4.91
N THR A 170 -37.36 -23.99 -5.82
CA THR A 170 -36.12 -24.26 -6.53
C THR A 170 -34.91 -24.04 -5.63
N ASN A 171 -33.78 -24.64 -6.02
CA ASN A 171 -32.52 -24.46 -5.27
C ASN A 171 -32.08 -22.99 -5.20
N ALA A 172 -32.45 -22.17 -6.18
CA ALA A 172 -32.17 -20.73 -6.20
C ALA A 172 -33.02 -19.96 -5.18
N GLU A 173 -34.30 -20.26 -5.07
CA GLU A 173 -35.20 -19.60 -4.13
C GLU A 173 -34.90 -19.97 -2.68
N ILE A 174 -34.51 -21.22 -2.43
CA ILE A 174 -34.05 -21.66 -1.11
C ILE A 174 -32.75 -20.93 -0.74
N ALA A 175 -31.80 -20.84 -1.68
CA ALA A 175 -30.55 -20.10 -1.48
C ALA A 175 -30.76 -18.62 -1.18
N GLU A 176 -31.71 -17.97 -1.86
CA GLU A 176 -32.05 -16.56 -1.60
C GLU A 176 -32.65 -16.37 -0.20
N ARG A 177 -33.48 -17.30 0.26
CA ARG A 177 -34.13 -17.23 1.58
C ARG A 177 -33.18 -17.49 2.74
N THR A 178 -32.29 -18.46 2.60
CA THR A 178 -31.34 -18.84 3.65
C THR A 178 -30.01 -18.08 3.56
N GLY A 179 -29.78 -17.33 2.48
CA GLY A 179 -28.49 -16.70 2.20
C GLY A 179 -27.39 -17.71 1.82
N ALA A 180 -27.74 -18.98 1.60
CA ALA A 180 -26.81 -20.02 1.20
C ALA A 180 -26.40 -19.92 -0.26
N ARG A 181 -25.32 -20.61 -0.64
CA ARG A 181 -24.98 -20.80 -2.05
C ARG A 181 -25.89 -21.85 -2.66
N VAL A 182 -26.32 -21.65 -3.92
CA VAL A 182 -27.15 -22.63 -4.66
C VAL A 182 -26.49 -24.02 -4.72
N ALA A 183 -25.16 -24.08 -4.81
CA ALA A 183 -24.41 -25.33 -4.76
C ALA A 183 -24.59 -26.05 -3.41
N LEU A 184 -24.50 -25.33 -2.29
CA LEU A 184 -24.72 -25.89 -0.95
C LEU A 184 -26.15 -26.46 -0.82
N VAL A 185 -27.16 -25.69 -1.25
CA VAL A 185 -28.56 -26.16 -1.24
C VAL A 185 -28.73 -27.44 -2.06
N ARG A 186 -28.12 -27.49 -3.24
CA ARG A 186 -28.15 -28.67 -4.10
C ARG A 186 -27.50 -29.87 -3.40
N ASP A 187 -26.30 -29.70 -2.88
CA ASP A 187 -25.53 -30.77 -2.24
C ASP A 187 -26.25 -31.30 -0.99
N THR A 188 -26.78 -30.41 -0.15
CA THR A 188 -27.57 -30.79 1.03
C THR A 188 -28.84 -31.54 0.66
N ARG A 189 -29.54 -31.14 -0.42
CA ARG A 189 -30.73 -31.87 -0.88
C ARG A 189 -30.39 -33.24 -1.46
N GLU A 190 -29.30 -33.35 -2.20
CA GLU A 190 -28.81 -34.62 -2.75
C GLU A 190 -28.38 -35.57 -1.61
N GLU A 191 -27.67 -35.05 -0.59
CA GLU A 191 -27.22 -35.83 0.56
C GLU A 191 -28.39 -36.32 1.44
N HIS A 192 -29.48 -35.54 1.51
CA HIS A 192 -30.67 -35.88 2.30
C HIS A 192 -31.84 -36.45 1.47
N ASP A 193 -31.61 -36.83 0.20
CA ASP A 193 -32.63 -37.37 -0.73
C ASP A 193 -33.90 -36.49 -0.87
N ILE A 194 -33.75 -35.16 -0.78
CA ILE A 194 -34.86 -34.19 -0.86
C ILE A 194 -35.07 -33.72 -2.30
N SER A 195 -35.98 -34.37 -3.03
CA SER A 195 -36.32 -34.01 -4.41
C SER A 195 -37.23 -32.78 -4.51
N VAL A 196 -37.17 -32.06 -5.65
CA VAL A 196 -38.14 -31.01 -6.00
C VAL A 196 -39.41 -31.69 -6.48
N ALA A 197 -40.57 -31.26 -5.96
CA ALA A 197 -41.86 -31.70 -6.50
C ALA A 197 -42.02 -31.09 -7.90
N ALA A 198 -42.04 -31.95 -8.92
CA ALA A 198 -42.18 -31.58 -10.32
C ALA A 198 -43.58 -31.10 -10.69
#